data_AF-A0A7W1KG51-F1
#
_entry.id   AF-A0A7W1KG51-F1
#
_cell.length_a   1.000
_cell.length_b   1.000
_cell.length_c   1.000
_cell.angle_alpha   90.00
_cell.angle_beta   90.00
_cell.angle_gamma   90.00
#
_symmetry.space_group_name_H-M   'P 1'
#
loop_
_entity.id
_entity.type
_entity.pdbx_description
1 polymer ?
#
loop_
_entity_poly.entity_id
_entity_poly.type
_entity_poly.pdbx_seq_one_letter_code
_entity_poly.pdbx_strand_id
1 'polypeptide(L)'
;MRSHTKLKHILIIGVAFVELFLFSQYKAHDAVIHFFLHSLAGVNAALLIFITLSLQKRPSRNFIFWAFTLHQYAMLPDYLYQAGSPHQPWMNVFLGHVFLDNLSYHEWILSGLAVFLGTVYLSLTNKAFHNTPKEETT
;
A
#
# COMPACT_ATOMS: atom_id res chain seq x y z
N MET A 1 -24.68 -20.01 1.35
CA MET A 1 -23.59 -19.38 0.57
C MET A 1 -23.73 -17.87 0.28
N ARG A 2 -24.89 -17.21 0.46
CA ARG A 2 -25.09 -15.77 0.12
C ARG A 2 -24.50 -14.74 1.11
N SER A 3 -24.11 -15.17 2.31
CA SER A 3 -23.65 -14.30 3.42
C SER A 3 -22.28 -13.65 3.18
N HIS A 4 -21.29 -14.40 2.66
CA HIS A 4 -19.92 -13.91 2.50
C HIS A 4 -19.80 -12.79 1.45
N THR A 5 -20.65 -12.79 0.42
CA THR A 5 -20.63 -11.74 -0.60
C THR A 5 -21.09 -10.41 -0.03
N LYS A 6 -22.15 -10.40 0.80
CA LYS A 6 -22.65 -9.17 1.43
C LYS A 6 -21.60 -8.56 2.38
N LEU A 7 -20.95 -9.39 3.20
CA LEU A 7 -19.90 -8.94 4.11
C LEU A 7 -18.73 -8.30 3.37
N LYS A 8 -18.29 -8.88 2.24
CA LYS A 8 -17.23 -8.31 1.41
C LYS A 8 -17.60 -6.93 0.85
N HIS A 9 -18.84 -6.76 0.38
CA HIS A 9 -19.29 -5.47 -0.14
C HIS A 9 -19.34 -4.42 0.97
N ILE A 10 -19.87 -4.77 2.14
CA ILE A 10 -19.89 -3.87 3.31
C ILE A 10 -18.46 -3.44 3.68
N LEU A 11 -17.52 -4.39 3.69
CA LEU A 11 -16.13 -4.09 3.99
C LEU A 11 -15.49 -3.16 2.95
N ILE A 12 -15.70 -3.43 1.65
CA ILE A 12 -15.18 -2.59 0.57
C ILE A 12 -15.77 -1.17 0.65
N ILE A 13 -17.08 -1.05 0.87
CA ILE A 13 -17.76 0.24 1.00
C ILE A 13 -17.23 0.98 2.23
N GLY A 14 -17.07 0.29 3.36
CA GLY A 14 -16.53 0.88 4.58
C GLY A 14 -15.10 1.40 4.38
N VAL A 15 -14.24 0.61 3.73
CA VAL A 15 -12.87 1.02 3.38
C VAL A 15 -12.88 2.25 2.47
N ALA A 16 -13.68 2.23 1.40
CA ALA A 16 -13.78 3.37 0.48
C ALA A 16 -14.28 4.63 1.19
N PHE A 17 -15.23 4.50 2.11
CA PHE A 17 -15.74 5.62 2.89
C PHE A 17 -14.66 6.21 3.82
N VAL A 18 -13.87 5.37 4.50
CA VAL A 18 -12.75 5.80 5.35
C VAL A 18 -11.72 6.56 4.51
N GLU A 19 -11.33 6.04 3.35
CA GLU A 19 -10.37 6.68 2.46
C GLU A 19 -10.87 8.03 1.94
N LEU A 20 -12.15 8.12 1.54
CA LEU A 20 -12.75 9.38 1.11
C LEU A 20 -12.85 10.40 2.24
N PHE A 21 -13.20 9.95 3.45
CA PHE A 21 -13.23 10.80 4.63
C PHE A 21 -11.83 11.34 4.94
N LEU A 22 -10.81 10.48 4.99
CA LEU A 22 -9.43 10.89 5.21
C LEU A 22 -8.98 11.87 4.12
N PHE A 23 -9.17 11.55 2.85
CA PHE A 23 -8.85 12.44 1.74
C PHE A 23 -9.48 13.83 1.91
N SER A 24 -10.75 13.90 2.34
CA SER A 24 -11.43 15.17 2.59
C SER A 24 -10.81 15.97 3.75
N GLN A 25 -10.35 15.30 4.81
CA GLN A 25 -9.63 15.94 5.92
C GLN A 25 -8.30 16.53 5.44
N TYR A 26 -7.47 15.75 4.73
CA TYR A 26 -6.21 16.26 4.21
C TYR A 26 -6.41 17.41 3.23
N LYS A 27 -7.45 17.33 2.38
CA LYS A 27 -7.81 18.43 1.50
C LYS A 27 -8.20 19.69 2.25
N ALA A 28 -8.91 19.58 3.37
CA ALA A 28 -9.29 20.73 4.19
C ALA A 28 -8.08 21.42 4.86
N HIS A 29 -6.93 20.75 4.93
CA HIS A 29 -5.68 21.26 5.50
C HIS A 29 -4.58 21.48 4.45
N ASP A 30 -4.95 21.58 3.16
CA ASP A 30 -4.01 21.74 2.03
C ASP A 30 -2.91 20.66 1.96
N ALA A 31 -3.16 19.49 2.56
CA ALA A 31 -2.22 18.40 2.73
C ALA A 31 -2.47 17.22 1.76
N VAL A 32 -3.09 17.48 0.60
CA VAL A 32 -3.45 16.44 -0.39
C VAL A 32 -2.22 15.66 -0.85
N ILE A 33 -1.10 16.35 -1.05
CA ILE A 33 0.17 15.71 -1.42
C ILE A 33 0.63 14.77 -0.30
N HIS A 34 0.53 15.19 0.96
CA HIS A 34 0.91 14.36 2.10
C HIS A 34 0.04 13.09 2.22
N PHE A 35 -1.27 13.18 1.93
CA PHE A 35 -2.12 11.99 1.83
C PHE A 35 -1.59 10.96 0.81
N PHE A 36 -1.23 11.43 -0.38
CA PHE A 36 -0.69 10.56 -1.42
C PHE A 36 0.71 10.03 -1.12
N LEU A 37 1.53 10.70 -0.28
CA LEU A 37 2.79 10.15 0.23
C LEU A 37 2.55 8.87 1.00
N HIS A 38 1.59 8.90 1.92
CA HIS A 38 1.25 7.72 2.71
C HIS A 38 0.75 6.60 1.83
N SER A 39 -0.07 6.92 0.81
CA SER A 39 -0.55 5.92 -0.14
C SER A 39 0.61 5.30 -0.92
N LEU A 40 1.53 6.13 -1.43
CA LEU A 40 2.69 5.68 -2.18
C LEU A 40 3.65 4.84 -1.33
N ALA A 41 3.90 5.25 -0.08
CA ALA A 41 4.69 4.49 0.87
C ALA A 41 4.07 3.12 1.18
N GLY A 42 2.75 3.08 1.42
CA GLY A 42 2.01 1.85 1.64
C GLY A 42 2.06 0.89 0.45
N VAL A 43 1.86 1.41 -0.76
CA VAL A 43 1.94 0.64 -2.02
C VAL A 43 3.34 0.10 -2.26
N ASN A 44 4.39 0.90 -2.04
CA ASN A 44 5.79 0.45 -2.14
C ASN A 44 6.10 -0.67 -1.14
N ALA A 45 5.70 -0.52 0.12
CA ALA A 45 5.90 -1.54 1.13
C ALA A 45 5.16 -2.84 0.79
N ALA A 46 3.92 -2.74 0.30
CA ALA A 46 3.15 -3.89 -0.18
C ALA A 46 3.85 -4.58 -1.36
N LEU A 47 4.41 -3.81 -2.29
CA LEU A 47 5.13 -4.33 -3.44
C LEU A 47 6.39 -5.09 -3.01
N LEU A 48 7.16 -4.57 -2.06
CA LEU A 48 8.33 -5.26 -1.51
C LEU A 48 7.96 -6.58 -0.82
N ILE A 49 6.85 -6.61 -0.06
CA ILE A 49 6.32 -7.84 0.51
C ILE A 49 5.99 -8.84 -0.60
N PHE A 50 5.31 -8.40 -1.66
CA PHE A 50 4.94 -9.27 -2.77
C PHE A 50 6.15 -9.82 -3.51
N ILE A 51 7.14 -8.97 -3.85
CA ILE A 51 8.40 -9.40 -4.46
C ILE A 51 9.09 -10.44 -3.55
N THR A 52 9.19 -10.17 -2.25
CA THR A 52 9.81 -11.09 -1.30
C THR A 52 9.09 -12.44 -1.26
N LEU A 53 7.76 -12.44 -1.20
CA LEU A 53 6.96 -13.67 -1.19
C LEU A 53 7.07 -14.43 -2.52
N SER A 54 7.09 -13.72 -3.66
CA SER A 54 7.30 -14.31 -4.98
C SER A 54 8.67 -14.97 -5.10
N LEU A 55 9.73 -14.32 -4.62
CA LEU A 55 11.08 -14.91 -4.56
C LEU A 55 11.13 -16.17 -3.68
N GLN A 56 10.33 -16.20 -2.61
CA GLN A 56 10.18 -17.37 -1.73
C GLN A 56 9.21 -18.43 -2.28
N LYS A 57 8.65 -18.26 -3.48
CA LYS A 57 7.61 -19.11 -4.08
C LYS A 57 6.39 -19.30 -3.16
N ARG A 58 6.10 -18.31 -2.31
CA ARG A 58 4.96 -18.30 -1.40
C ARG A 58 3.77 -17.58 -2.04
N PRO A 59 2.53 -18.05 -1.81
CA PRO A 59 1.37 -17.37 -2.34
C PRO A 59 1.19 -16.00 -1.67
N SER A 60 1.42 -14.93 -2.42
CA SER A 60 1.07 -13.58 -1.99
C SER A 60 -0.43 -13.36 -2.23
N ARG A 61 -1.25 -13.40 -1.18
CA ARG A 61 -2.68 -13.16 -1.31
C ARG A 61 -3.00 -11.68 -1.10
N ASN A 62 -3.69 -11.10 -2.08
CA ASN A 62 -4.40 -9.82 -2.02
C ASN A 62 -3.52 -8.56 -1.82
N PHE A 63 -2.92 -8.06 -2.92
CA PHE A 63 -2.07 -6.86 -2.93
C PHE A 63 -2.79 -5.63 -2.40
N ILE A 64 -4.06 -5.45 -2.80
CA ILE A 64 -4.88 -4.30 -2.42
C ILE A 64 -5.05 -4.24 -0.90
N PHE A 65 -5.26 -5.39 -0.26
CA PHE A 65 -5.37 -5.46 1.20
C PHE A 65 -4.08 -5.00 1.90
N TRP A 66 -2.92 -5.46 1.42
CA TRP A 66 -1.63 -5.06 1.97
C TRP A 66 -1.34 -3.58 1.72
N ALA A 67 -1.60 -3.08 0.51
CA ALA A 67 -1.42 -1.67 0.17
C ALA A 67 -2.28 -0.77 1.06
N PHE A 68 -3.55 -1.11 1.27
CA PHE A 68 -4.43 -0.38 2.18
C PHE A 68 -3.94 -0.44 3.63
N THR A 69 -3.61 -1.63 4.14
CA THR A 69 -3.15 -1.79 5.53
C THR A 69 -1.88 -0.99 5.79
N LEU A 70 -0.94 -0.99 4.85
CA LEU A 70 0.33 -0.29 4.96
C LEU A 70 0.19 1.22 4.75
N HIS A 71 -0.77 1.65 3.93
CA HIS A 71 -1.16 3.06 3.85
C HIS A 71 -1.66 3.56 5.22
N GLN A 72 -2.60 2.85 5.83
CA GLN A 72 -3.12 3.18 7.17
C GLN A 72 -2.02 3.15 8.24
N TYR A 73 -1.07 2.21 8.14
CA TYR A 73 0.09 2.17 9.02
C TYR A 73 1.03 3.38 8.83
N ALA A 74 1.26 3.84 7.60
CA ALA A 74 2.02 5.06 7.32
C ALA A 74 1.34 6.32 7.87
N MET A 75 0.01 6.35 7.93
CA MET A 75 -0.76 7.47 8.49
C MET A 75 -0.83 7.49 10.02
N LEU A 76 -0.36 6.44 10.71
CA LEU A 76 -0.49 6.37 12.18
C LEU A 76 0.10 7.59 12.91
N PRO A 77 1.25 8.14 12.51
CA PRO A 77 1.76 9.38 13.10
C PRO A 77 0.82 10.58 12.97
N ASP A 78 0.06 10.69 11.89
CA ASP A 78 -0.92 11.78 11.73
C ASP A 78 -2.09 11.65 12.70
N TYR A 79 -2.53 10.41 12.99
CA TYR A 79 -3.51 10.16 14.04
C TYR A 79 -2.97 10.54 15.43
N LEU A 80 -1.70 10.23 15.70
CA LEU A 80 -1.03 10.62 16.93
C LEU A 80 -0.86 12.15 17.02
N TYR A 81 -0.59 12.81 15.90
CA TYR A 81 -0.48 14.25 15.80
C TYR A 81 -1.80 14.95 16.09
N GLN A 82 -2.91 14.47 15.52
CA GLN A 82 -4.24 14.95 15.87
C GLN A 82 -4.59 14.73 17.35
N ALA A 83 -4.04 13.69 17.97
CA ALA A 83 -4.16 13.43 19.41
C ALA A 83 -3.21 14.28 20.29
N GLY A 84 -2.41 15.17 19.69
CA GLY A 84 -1.53 16.10 20.39
C GLY A 84 -0.05 15.69 20.47
N SER A 85 0.37 14.60 19.82
CA SER A 85 1.78 14.19 19.77
C SER A 85 2.51 14.87 18.60
N PRO A 86 3.51 15.72 18.83
CA PRO A 86 4.25 16.34 17.73
C PRO A 86 4.97 15.30 16.86
N HIS A 87 5.27 15.64 15.61
CA HIS A 87 6.11 14.83 14.73
C HIS A 87 7.52 14.67 15.32
N GLN A 88 8.02 13.43 15.34
CA GLN A 88 9.31 13.09 15.93
C GLN A 88 10.07 12.07 15.07
N PRO A 89 11.42 12.06 15.08
CA PRO A 89 12.22 11.17 14.23
C PRO A 89 11.90 9.67 14.37
N TRP A 90 11.47 9.22 15.56
CA TRP A 90 11.11 7.83 15.80
C TRP A 90 9.88 7.39 14.98
N MET A 91 9.05 8.33 14.53
CA MET A 91 7.89 8.04 13.67
C MET A 91 8.28 7.54 12.27
N ASN A 92 9.56 7.58 11.90
CA ASN A 92 10.05 6.96 10.67
C ASN A 92 9.91 5.42 10.66
N VAL A 93 9.63 4.77 11.78
CA VAL A 93 9.23 3.33 11.79
C VAL A 93 7.92 3.07 11.06
N PHE A 94 7.10 4.11 10.85
CA PHE A 94 5.87 4.07 10.06
C PHE A 94 6.15 4.39 8.59
N LEU A 95 6.96 3.54 7.97
CA LEU A 95 7.34 3.64 6.54
C LEU A 95 8.04 4.96 6.17
N GLY A 96 8.87 5.49 7.07
CA GLY A 96 9.65 6.70 6.81
C GLY A 96 8.82 7.98 6.87
N HIS A 97 7.69 7.99 7.58
CA HIS A 97 6.73 9.10 7.66
C HIS A 97 7.35 10.52 7.64
N VAL A 98 8.26 10.84 8.57
CA VAL A 98 8.88 12.17 8.66
C VAL A 98 9.90 12.41 7.53
N PHE A 99 10.57 11.35 7.08
CA PHE A 99 11.46 11.42 5.92
C PHE A 99 10.70 11.73 4.62
N LEU A 100 9.49 11.18 4.46
CA LEU A 100 8.67 11.36 3.26
C LEU A 100 8.30 12.84 3.02
N ASP A 101 8.12 13.62 4.07
CA ASP A 101 7.84 15.06 3.99
C ASP A 101 8.97 15.88 3.35
N ASN A 102 10.19 15.33 3.34
CA ASN A 102 11.35 15.98 2.77
C ASN A 102 11.63 15.55 1.33
N LEU A 103 10.82 14.64 0.76
CA LEU A 103 11.01 14.17 -0.61
C LEU A 103 10.70 15.27 -1.62
N SER A 104 11.64 15.49 -2.53
CA SER A 104 11.47 16.30 -3.72
C SER A 104 10.50 15.65 -4.71
N TYR A 105 9.91 16.46 -5.58
CA TYR A 105 9.03 15.99 -6.66
C TYR A 105 9.69 14.95 -7.59
N HIS A 106 11.01 15.01 -7.77
CA HIS A 106 11.74 14.02 -8.56
C HIS A 106 11.77 12.64 -7.89
N GLU A 107 11.99 12.60 -6.57
CA GLU A 107 12.03 11.36 -5.81
C GLU A 107 10.65 10.67 -5.77
N TRP A 108 9.59 11.47 -5.75
CA TRP A 108 8.22 10.99 -5.94
C TRP A 108 8.00 10.29 -7.27
N ILE A 109 8.41 10.90 -8.38
CA ILE A 109 8.28 10.31 -9.72
C ILE A 109 9.05 8.99 -9.79
N LEU A 110 10.29 8.98 -9.27
CA LEU A 110 11.12 7.77 -9.27
C LEU A 110 10.48 6.65 -8.44
N SER A 111 9.92 6.99 -7.28
CA SER A 111 9.18 6.06 -6.43
C SER A 111 7.94 5.49 -7.15
N GLY A 112 7.15 6.34 -7.81
CA GLY A 112 6.01 5.89 -8.63
C GLY A 112 6.42 5.00 -9.81
N LEU A 113 7.52 5.34 -10.48
CA LEU A 113 8.08 4.52 -11.56
C LEU A 113 8.55 3.15 -11.04
N ALA A 114 9.18 3.10 -9.87
CA ALA A 114 9.59 1.85 -9.23
C ALA A 114 8.36 0.94 -8.92
N VAL A 115 7.26 1.52 -8.42
CA VAL A 115 5.99 0.80 -8.22
C VAL A 115 5.50 0.19 -9.54
N PHE A 116 5.46 1.00 -10.59
CA PHE A 116 4.98 0.57 -11.90
C PHE A 116 5.82 -0.59 -12.45
N LEU A 117 7.14 -0.42 -12.48
CA LEU A 117 8.06 -1.45 -12.99
C LEU A 117 8.02 -2.74 -12.17
N GLY A 118 7.95 -2.64 -10.83
CA GLY A 118 7.83 -3.81 -9.97
C GLY A 118 6.50 -4.54 -10.16
N THR A 119 5.41 -3.82 -10.39
CA THR A 119 4.10 -4.43 -10.69
C THR A 119 4.11 -5.16 -12.03
N VAL A 120 4.75 -4.58 -13.05
CA VAL A 120 4.97 -5.22 -14.36
C VAL A 120 5.80 -6.49 -14.18
N TYR A 121 6.93 -6.40 -13.48
CA TYR A 121 7.80 -7.55 -13.18
C TYR A 121 7.02 -8.70 -12.52
N LEU A 122 6.27 -8.41 -11.44
CA LEU A 122 5.45 -9.40 -10.75
C LEU A 122 4.39 -10.04 -11.66
N SER A 123 3.77 -9.25 -12.53
CA SER A 123 2.76 -9.73 -13.48
C SER A 123 3.37 -10.70 -14.49
N LEU A 124 4.59 -10.43 -14.96
CA LEU A 124 5.33 -11.31 -15.87
C LEU A 124 5.76 -12.60 -15.17
N THR A 125 6.29 -12.51 -13.95
CA THR A 125 6.74 -13.70 -13.20
C THR A 125 5.56 -14.57 -12.77
N ASN A 126 4.44 -14.01 -12.32
CA ASN A 126 3.26 -14.81 -11.96
C ASN A 126 2.68 -15.58 -13.16
N LYS A 127 2.65 -14.99 -14.36
CA LYS A 127 2.26 -15.71 -15.58
C LYS A 127 3.23 -16.86 -15.89
N ALA A 128 4.53 -16.65 -15.69
CA ALA A 128 5.54 -17.70 -15.89
C ALA A 128 5.37 -18.87 -14.90
N PHE A 129 5.02 -18.61 -13.64
CA PHE A 129 4.80 -19.65 -12.63
C PHE A 129 3.52 -20.46 -12.87
N HIS A 130 2.43 -19.83 -13.34
CA HIS A 130 1.16 -20.52 -13.57
C HIS A 130 1.06 -21.27 -14.92
N ASN A 131 1.97 -21.00 -15.86
CA ASN A 131 2.02 -21.66 -17.17
C ASN A 131 3.07 -22.79 -17.25
N THR A 132 3.64 -23.24 -16.12
CA THR A 132 4.47 -24.45 -16.14
C THR A 132 3.57 -25.65 -16.44
N PRO A 133 3.78 -26.37 -17.56
CA PRO A 133 3.01 -27.59 -17.82
C PRO A 133 3.25 -28.54 -16.65
N LYS A 134 2.17 -29.07 -16.08
CA LYS A 134 2.29 -30.16 -15.11
C LYS A 134 2.99 -31.28 -15.86
N GLU A 135 4.17 -31.68 -15.41
CA GLU A 135 4.78 -32.92 -15.89
C GLU A 135 3.74 -34.02 -15.72
N GLU A 136 3.28 -34.56 -16.84
CA GLU A 136 2.46 -35.76 -16.85
C GLU A 136 3.33 -36.88 -16.30
N THR A 137 3.22 -37.12 -15.00
CA THR A 137 3.73 -38.32 -14.37
C THR A 137 3.03 -39.50 -15.01
N THR A 138 3.77 -40.20 -15.85
CA THR A 138 3.44 -41.49 -16.47
C THR A 138 3.68 -42.64 -15.49
#